data_AF-A0A943QPK0-F1
#
_entry.id   AF-A0A943QPK0-F1
#
_cell.length_a   1.000
_cell.length_b   1.000
_cell.length_c   1.000
_cell.angle_alpha   90.00
_cell.angle_beta   90.00
_cell.angle_gamma   90.00
#
_symmetry.space_group_name_H-M   'P 1'
#
loop_
_entity.id
_entity.type
_entity.pdbx_description
1 polymer ?
#
loop_
_entity_poly.entity_id
_entity_poly.type
_entity_poly.pdbx_seq_one_letter_code
_entity_poly.pdbx_strand_id
1 'polypeptide(L)'
;MASFNLNKVVLELEIGEEDYIATVDIKTVAHYKKENKSSFLQDIQKVGEMDEEVIIKLLGSIVRKSEKSNPVGAKFFEQYNPLAVIEMFTPVLVEVLGLNMPEATNETEKK
;
A
#
# COMPACT_ATOMS: atom_id res chain seq x y z
N MET A 1 10.05 21.47 0.64
CA MET A 1 9.01 20.40 0.65
C MET A 1 9.74 19.10 0.39
N ALA A 2 9.63 18.10 1.27
CA ALA A 2 10.28 16.81 1.05
C ALA A 2 9.71 16.18 -0.24
N SER A 3 10.56 16.00 -1.25
CA SER A 3 10.20 15.31 -2.49
C SER A 3 10.12 13.82 -2.21
N PHE A 4 8.91 13.27 -2.14
CA PHE A 4 8.69 11.83 -2.04
C PHE A 4 9.00 11.22 -3.42
N ASN A 5 10.22 10.68 -3.59
CA ASN A 5 10.58 9.93 -4.79
C ASN A 5 10.03 8.51 -4.64
N LEU A 6 8.84 8.27 -5.18
CA LEU A 6 8.30 6.92 -5.32
C LEU A 6 9.04 6.26 -6.49
N ASN A 7 10.02 5.41 -6.18
CA ASN A 7 10.54 4.46 -7.16
C ASN A 7 9.43 3.49 -7.49
N LYS A 8 8.66 3.76 -8.55
CA LYS A 8 7.46 3.02 -8.88
C LYS A 8 7.76 1.53 -9.01
N VAL A 9 7.39 0.78 -7.97
CA VAL A 9 7.45 -0.68 -7.96
C VAL A 9 6.06 -1.24 -8.17
N VAL A 10 5.99 -2.28 -9.00
CA VAL A 10 4.79 -3.04 -9.30
C VAL A 10 5.07 -4.48 -8.89
N LEU A 11 4.31 -4.97 -7.91
CA LEU A 11 4.29 -6.39 -7.56
C LEU A 11 3.03 -7.01 -8.15
N GLU A 12 3.19 -8.15 -8.80
CA GLU A 12 2.06 -8.97 -9.26
C GLU A 12 1.57 -9.85 -8.12
N LEU A 13 0.26 -10.02 -8.00
CA LEU A 13 -0.36 -10.89 -7.00
C LEU A 13 -1.64 -11.50 -7.54
N GLU A 14 -1.99 -12.67 -7.02
CA GLU A 14 -3.24 -13.36 -7.32
C GLU A 14 -4.19 -13.20 -6.12
N ILE A 15 -5.42 -12.79 -6.37
CA ILE A 15 -6.47 -12.73 -5.34
C ILE A 15 -7.66 -13.55 -5.83
N GLY A 16 -7.88 -14.71 -5.22
CA GLY A 16 -8.86 -15.67 -5.71
C GLY A 16 -8.35 -16.35 -6.97
N GLU A 17 -9.02 -16.14 -8.10
CA GLU A 17 -8.65 -16.68 -9.43
C GLU A 17 -8.34 -15.55 -10.43
N GLU A 18 -8.10 -14.33 -9.93
CA GLU A 18 -7.86 -13.15 -10.76
C GLU A 18 -6.50 -12.50 -10.43
N ASP A 19 -5.86 -11.99 -11.49
CA ASP A 19 -4.59 -11.27 -11.39
C ASP A 19 -4.79 -9.80 -11.00
N TYR A 20 -3.95 -9.36 -10.08
CA TYR A 20 -3.87 -7.99 -9.60
C TYR A 20 -2.41 -7.52 -9.52
N ILE A 21 -2.25 -6.22 -9.32
CA ILE A 21 -0.98 -5.62 -8.99
C ILE A 21 -1.09 -4.79 -7.71
N ALA A 22 0.01 -4.72 -6.95
CA ALA A 22 0.18 -3.85 -5.80
C ALA A 22 1.31 -2.87 -6.08
N THR A 23 1.04 -1.58 -5.82
CA THR A 23 1.96 -0.51 -6.19
C THR A 23 1.57 0.79 -5.49
N VAL A 24 2.58 1.63 -5.23
CA VAL A 24 2.40 2.94 -4.59
C VAL A 24 2.78 4.02 -5.59
N ASP A 25 1.78 4.77 -6.03
CA ASP A 25 1.98 5.96 -6.87
C ASP A 25 1.05 7.10 -6.42
N ILE A 26 1.02 8.18 -7.19
CA ILE A 26 0.15 9.32 -6.86
C ILE A 26 -1.34 8.95 -6.85
N LYS A 27 -1.77 7.94 -7.61
CA LYS A 27 -3.16 7.45 -7.59
C LYS A 27 -3.45 6.76 -6.27
N THR A 28 -2.52 5.96 -5.75
CA THR A 28 -2.63 5.34 -4.42
C THR A 28 -2.88 6.39 -3.35
N VAL A 29 -2.03 7.42 -3.30
CA VAL A 29 -2.13 8.49 -2.29
C VAL A 29 -3.43 9.30 -2.46
N ALA A 30 -3.79 9.63 -3.70
CA ALA A 30 -5.01 10.38 -3.99
C ALA A 30 -6.28 9.59 -3.63
N HIS A 31 -6.32 8.30 -3.99
CA HIS A 31 -7.41 7.39 -3.64
C HIS A 31 -7.55 7.27 -2.13
N TYR A 32 -6.46 6.96 -1.42
CA TYR A 32 -6.47 6.78 0.03
C TYR A 32 -7.00 8.02 0.76
N LYS A 33 -6.49 9.20 0.41
CA LYS A 33 -6.95 10.47 1.01
C LYS A 33 -8.43 10.73 0.76
N LYS A 34 -8.92 10.43 -0.44
CA LYS A 34 -10.31 10.64 -0.83
C LYS A 34 -11.26 9.72 -0.07
N GLU A 35 -10.96 8.43 -0.01
CA GLU A 35 -11.87 7.44 0.56
C GLU A 35 -11.81 7.40 2.10
N ASN A 36 -10.63 7.59 2.69
CA ASN A 36 -10.43 7.41 4.14
C ASN A 36 -10.39 8.72 4.94
N LYS A 37 -10.33 9.87 4.27
CA LYS A 37 -10.17 11.21 4.88
C LYS A 37 -8.95 11.33 5.82
N SER A 38 -7.98 10.45 5.67
CA SER A 38 -6.72 10.41 6.42
C SER A 38 -5.51 10.47 5.49
N SER A 39 -4.33 10.73 6.05
CA SER A 39 -3.08 10.78 5.29
C SER A 39 -2.51 9.38 5.11
N PHE A 40 -2.27 8.98 3.86
CA PHE A 40 -1.64 7.70 3.52
C PHE A 40 -0.33 7.49 4.30
N LEU A 41 0.54 8.51 4.33
CA LEU A 41 1.83 8.41 5.02
C LEU A 41 1.70 8.28 6.54
N GLN A 42 0.68 8.88 7.16
CA GLN A 42 0.47 8.75 8.60
C GLN A 42 -0.03 7.35 8.96
N ASP A 43 -0.90 6.79 8.13
CA ASP A 43 -1.50 5.49 8.40
C ASP A 43 -0.54 4.32 8.08
N ILE A 44 0.41 4.49 7.17
CA ILE A 44 1.49 3.50 6.98
C ILE A 44 2.30 3.29 8.28
N GLN A 45 2.50 4.34 9.08
CA GLN A 45 3.23 4.21 10.35
C GLN A 45 2.52 3.31 11.36
N LYS A 46 1.21 3.11 11.19
CA LYS A 46 0.37 2.24 12.04
C LYS A 46 0.36 0.78 11.57
N VAL A 47 0.96 0.45 10.43
CA VAL A 47 1.05 -0.94 9.96
C VAL A 47 1.78 -1.81 11.00
N GLY A 48 2.77 -1.24 11.71
CA GLY A 48 3.47 -1.94 12.80
C GLY A 48 2.62 -2.22 14.04
N GLU A 49 1.49 -1.53 14.21
CA GLU A 49 0.54 -1.75 15.32
C GLU A 49 -0.48 -2.86 14.99
N MET A 50 -0.41 -3.44 13.78
CA MET A 50 -1.36 -4.44 13.27
C MET A 50 -2.83 -3.98 13.36
N ASP A 51 -3.07 -2.68 13.17
CA ASP A 51 -4.42 -2.14 13.03
C ASP A 51 -5.06 -2.66 11.73
N GLU A 52 -5.96 -3.63 11.89
CA GLU A 52 -6.67 -4.31 10.81
C GLU A 52 -7.38 -3.33 9.86
N GLU A 53 -8.09 -2.35 10.40
CA GLU A 53 -8.87 -1.41 9.60
C GLU A 53 -7.94 -0.57 8.73
N VAL A 54 -6.81 -0.14 9.31
CA VAL A 54 -5.78 0.62 8.58
C VAL A 54 -5.13 -0.23 7.49
N ILE A 55 -4.75 -1.48 7.80
CA ILE A 55 -4.12 -2.38 6.84
C ILE A 55 -5.05 -2.62 5.64
N ILE A 56 -6.34 -2.90 5.88
CA ILE A 56 -7.31 -3.14 4.80
C ILE A 56 -7.49 -1.88 3.94
N LYS A 57 -7.53 -0.69 4.53
CA LYS A 57 -7.62 0.58 3.79
C LYS A 57 -6.39 0.82 2.91
N LEU A 58 -5.20 0.49 3.42
CA LEU A 58 -3.95 0.60 2.69
C LEU A 58 -3.92 -0.39 1.52
N LEU A 59 -4.24 -1.66 1.77
CA LEU A 59 -4.36 -2.71 0.75
C LEU A 59 -5.34 -2.29 -0.35
N GLY A 60 -6.53 -1.82 0.01
CA GLY A 60 -7.54 -1.34 -0.94
C GLY A 60 -7.08 -0.17 -1.80
N SER A 61 -6.06 0.58 -1.36
CA SER A 61 -5.53 1.72 -2.11
C SER A 61 -4.31 1.39 -2.97
N ILE A 62 -3.58 0.31 -2.66
CA ILE A 62 -2.42 -0.14 -3.45
C ILE A 62 -2.77 -1.21 -4.49
N VAL A 63 -3.81 -2.02 -4.24
CA VAL A 63 -4.21 -3.12 -5.12
C VAL A 63 -5.09 -2.60 -6.26
N ARG A 64 -4.77 -3.01 -7.50
CA ARG A 64 -5.52 -2.67 -8.72
C ARG A 64 -5.36 -3.75 -9.78
N LYS A 65 -6.32 -3.87 -10.71
CA LYS A 65 -6.23 -4.86 -11.82
C LYS A 65 -5.11 -4.59 -12.82
N SER A 66 -4.63 -3.35 -12.92
CA SER A 66 -3.53 -2.95 -13.81
C SER A 66 -3.05 -1.56 -13.42
N GLU A 67 -1.91 -1.10 -13.93
CA GLU A 67 -1.39 0.25 -13.65
C GLU A 67 -2.34 1.39 -14.07
N LYS A 68 -3.20 1.11 -15.06
CA LYS A 68 -4.18 2.07 -15.57
C LYS A 68 -5.46 2.07 -14.74
N SER A 69 -5.78 0.94 -14.10
CA SER A 69 -6.99 0.75 -13.30
C SER A 69 -6.98 1.60 -12.03
N ASN A 70 -8.18 1.88 -11.52
CA ASN A 70 -8.35 2.47 -10.19
C ASN A 70 -8.04 1.43 -9.11
N PRO A 71 -7.63 1.87 -7.90
CA PRO A 71 -7.55 0.98 -6.76
C PRO A 71 -8.88 0.30 -6.44
N VAL A 72 -8.82 -0.90 -5.89
CA VAL A 72 -10.01 -1.74 -5.63
C VAL A 72 -10.86 -1.25 -4.46
N GLY A 73 -10.28 -0.48 -3.54
CA GLY A 73 -10.93 0.04 -2.34
C GLY A 73 -11.03 -0.98 -1.20
N ALA A 74 -11.25 -0.50 0.03
CA ALA A 74 -11.36 -1.36 1.21
C ALA A 74 -12.53 -2.36 1.10
N LYS A 75 -13.64 -1.94 0.48
CA LYS A 75 -14.84 -2.76 0.29
C LYS A 75 -14.59 -4.03 -0.52
N PHE A 76 -13.59 -4.04 -1.39
CA PHE A 76 -13.18 -5.23 -2.12
C PHE A 76 -12.80 -6.39 -1.18
N PHE A 77 -12.27 -6.07 0.00
CA PHE A 77 -11.84 -7.07 0.97
C PHE A 77 -12.97 -7.55 1.91
N GLU A 78 -14.13 -6.89 1.92
CA GLU A 78 -15.28 -7.28 2.77
C GLU A 78 -15.85 -8.66 2.42
N GLN A 79 -15.57 -9.16 1.21
CA GLN A 79 -15.98 -10.50 0.76
C GLN A 79 -15.06 -11.63 1.27
N TYR A 80 -13.93 -11.31 1.89
CA TYR A 80 -12.95 -12.26 2.38
C TYR A 80 -12.88 -12.27 3.92
N ASN A 81 -12.27 -13.32 4.48
CA ASN A 81 -11.97 -13.34 5.91
C ASN A 81 -10.87 -12.29 6.22
N PRO A 82 -11.13 -11.30 7.10
CA PRO A 82 -10.18 -10.22 7.35
C PRO A 82 -8.82 -10.69 7.89
N LEU A 83 -8.80 -11.70 8.77
CA LEU A 83 -7.55 -12.25 9.30
C LEU A 83 -6.71 -12.88 8.19
N ALA A 84 -7.35 -13.61 7.27
CA ALA A 84 -6.66 -14.21 6.13
C ALA A 84 -6.10 -13.15 5.17
N VAL A 85 -6.84 -12.05 4.95
CA VAL A 85 -6.38 -10.91 4.14
C VAL A 85 -5.15 -10.28 4.78
N ILE A 86 -5.18 -10.00 6.08
CA ILE A 86 -4.06 -9.41 6.80
C ILE A 86 -2.84 -10.33 6.74
N GLU A 87 -3.00 -11.61 7.09
CA GLU A 87 -1.89 -12.57 7.11
C GLU A 87 -1.21 -12.70 5.73
N MET A 88 -2.01 -12.80 4.67
CA MET A 88 -1.51 -13.03 3.32
C MET A 88 -0.92 -11.77 2.67
N PHE A 89 -1.57 -10.61 2.85
CA PHE A 89 -1.23 -9.42 2.07
C PHE A 89 -0.46 -8.35 2.85
N THR A 90 -0.34 -8.45 4.19
CA THR A 90 0.57 -7.55 4.94
C THR A 90 2.02 -7.65 4.46
N PRO A 91 2.59 -8.84 4.17
CA PRO A 91 3.94 -8.94 3.59
C PRO A 91 4.07 -8.18 2.26
N VAL A 92 3.06 -8.29 1.38
CA VAL A 92 3.01 -7.56 0.11
C VAL A 92 2.94 -6.05 0.34
N LEU A 93 2.11 -5.61 1.28
CA LEU A 93 2.04 -4.20 1.68
C LEU A 93 3.42 -3.69 2.14
N VAL A 94 4.09 -4.42 3.03
CA VAL A 94 5.41 -4.05 3.55
C VAL A 94 6.47 -4.02 2.44
N GLU A 95 6.47 -5.00 1.54
CA GLU A 95 7.41 -5.07 0.42
C GLU A 95 7.22 -3.90 -0.55
N VAL A 96 5.99 -3.65 -0.98
CA VAL A 96 5.69 -2.51 -1.87
C VAL A 96 6.09 -1.20 -1.20
N LEU A 97 5.79 -1.03 0.10
CA LEU A 97 6.15 0.19 0.82
C LEU A 97 7.68 0.32 0.95
N GLY A 98 8.39 -0.74 1.35
CA GLY A 98 9.84 -0.74 1.49
C GLY A 98 10.56 -0.44 0.18
N LEU A 99 10.09 -1.01 -0.94
CA LEU A 99 10.68 -0.75 -2.26
C LEU A 99 10.37 0.65 -2.80
N ASN A 100 9.24 1.25 -2.41
CA ASN A 100 8.85 2.60 -2.84
C ASN A 100 9.32 3.71 -1.89
N MET A 101 9.77 3.38 -0.68
CA MET A 101 10.22 4.37 0.31
C MET A 101 11.74 4.43 0.39
N PRO A 102 12.32 5.62 0.56
CA PRO A 102 13.76 5.74 0.76
C PRO A 102 14.16 5.06 2.07
N GLU A 103 15.16 4.18 1.99
CA GLU A 103 15.79 3.63 3.19
C GLU A 103 16.58 4.73 3.90
N ALA A 104 16.47 4.81 5.23
CA ALA A 104 17.34 5.64 6.03
C ALA A 104 18.72 4.97 6.14
N THR A 105 19.54 5.11 5.10
CA THR A 105 20.94 4.67 5.14
C THR A 105 21.75 5.66 5.97
N ASN A 106 22.60 5.16 6.88
CA ASN A 106 23.61 5.95 7.61
C ASN A 106 24.76 6.40 6.68
N GLU A 107 24.44 6.89 5.49
CA GLU A 107 25.39 7.65 4.68
C GLU A 107 25.51 9.01 5.34
N THR A 108 26.41 9.06 6.33
CA THR A 108 26.99 10.30 6.81
C THR A 108 27.34 11.14 5.59
N GLU A 109 26.69 12.29 5.41
CA GLU A 109 27.15 13.31 4.48
C GLU A 109 28.63 13.53 4.81
N LYS A 110 29.52 13.02 3.95
CA LYS A 110 30.93 13.40 4.01
C LYS A 110 31.00 14.87 3.63
N LYS A 111 31.02 15.74 4.63
CA LYS A 111 31.56 17.08 4.53
C LYS A 111 32.47 17.37 5.71
#